data_AF-A0A183M3H8-F1
#
_entry.id   AF-A0A183M3H8-F1
#
_cell.length_a   1.000
_cell.length_b   1.000
_cell.length_c   1.000
_cell.angle_alpha   90.00
_cell.angle_beta   90.00
_cell.angle_gamma   90.00
#
_symmetry.space_group_name_H-M   'P 1'
#
loop_
_entity.id
_entity.type
_entity.pdbx_description
1 polymer ?
#
loop_
_entity_poly.entity_id
_entity_poly.type
_entity_poly.pdbx_seq_one_letter_code
_entity_poly.pdbx_strand_id
1 'polypeptide(L)' 'MGDLNAKVKIDNIGFEDIMGRHGLEERNENVERFANLCAFNKLVIGGTIFPHKRIHKATWISLDHTTKN' A
#
# COMPACT_ATOMS: atom_id res chain seq x y z
N MET A 1 -0.55 4.44 12.12
CA MET A 1 -1.68 4.16 11.20
C MET A 1 -2.06 2.71 11.38
N GLY A 2 -3.36 2.40 11.32
CA GLY A 2 -3.85 1.03 11.45
C GLY A 2 -3.78 0.27 10.12
N ASP A 3 -4.36 -0.93 10.11
CA ASP A 3 -4.56 -1.69 8.89
C ASP A 3 -5.75 -1.13 8.10
N LEU A 4 -5.52 -0.78 6.84
CA LEU A 4 -6.48 -0.17 5.92
C LEU A 4 -6.95 -1.15 4.84
N ASN A 5 -6.42 -2.40 4.85
CA ASN A 5 -6.75 -3.44 3.88
C ASN A 5 -6.61 -2.96 2.41
N ALA A 6 -5.60 -2.12 2.17
CA ALA A 6 -5.31 -1.53 0.86
C ALA A 6 -4.00 -2.15 0.32
N LYS A 7 -4.09 -2.88 -0.79
CA LYS A 7 -2.95 -3.57 -1.40
C LYS A 7 -2.25 -2.69 -2.42
N VAL A 8 -1.10 -2.15 -2.06
CA VAL A 8 -0.40 -1.19 -2.91
C VAL A 8 0.48 -1.88 -3.95
N LYS A 9 0.33 -1.50 -5.23
CA LYS A 9 1.18 -1.94 -6.35
C LYS A 9 2.51 -1.20 -6.39
N ILE A 10 3.51 -1.85 -6.96
CA ILE A 10 4.82 -1.26 -7.29
C ILE A 10 4.65 -0.11 -8.30
N ASP A 11 3.68 -0.26 -9.19
CA ASP A 11 3.34 0.69 -10.23
C ASP A 11 2.45 1.80 -9.65
N ASN A 12 3.02 2.99 -9.56
CA ASN A 12 2.44 4.17 -8.93
C ASN A 12 2.04 5.26 -9.95
N ILE A 13 1.89 4.91 -11.23
CA ILE A 13 1.50 5.88 -12.28
C ILE A 13 0.21 6.62 -11.88
N GLY A 14 0.27 7.95 -11.87
CA GLY A 14 -0.82 8.86 -11.47
C GLY A 14 -0.98 9.07 -9.95
N PHE A 15 -0.11 8.46 -9.13
CA PHE A 15 -0.12 8.57 -7.67
C PHE A 15 1.30 8.80 -7.10
N GLU A 16 2.21 9.30 -7.93
CA GLU A 16 3.63 9.46 -7.61
C GLU A 16 3.87 10.37 -6.41
N ASP A 17 3.00 11.37 -6.22
CA ASP A 17 3.08 12.33 -5.11
C ASP A 17 2.59 11.74 -3.78
N ILE A 18 1.88 10.62 -3.82
CA ILE A 18 1.20 10.01 -2.67
C ILE A 18 1.83 8.66 -2.30
N MET A 19 2.46 8.00 -3.26
CA MET A 19 2.87 6.60 -3.19
C MET A 19 4.23 6.41 -3.83
N GLY A 20 5.13 5.74 -3.12
CA GLY A 20 6.44 5.35 -3.61
C GLY A 20 6.44 4.06 -4.44
N ARG A 21 7.61 3.71 -4.98
CA ARG A 21 7.78 2.61 -5.94
C ARG A 21 7.89 1.22 -5.28
N HIS A 22 7.83 1.14 -3.95
CA HIS A 22 8.12 -0.10 -3.22
C HIS A 22 6.87 -0.82 -2.69
N GLY A 23 5.76 -0.76 -3.42
CA GLY A 23 4.55 -1.56 -3.13
C GLY A 23 4.77 -3.08 -3.06
N LEU A 24 3.73 -3.81 -2.66
CA LEU A 24 3.75 -5.23 -2.32
C LEU A 24 3.11 -6.11 -3.39
N GLU A 25 1.97 -5.70 -3.97
CA GLU A 25 1.09 -6.64 -4.70
C GLU A 25 0.06 -5.95 -5.63
N GLU A 26 -0.97 -6.66 -6.07
CA GLU A 26 -1.99 -6.19 -7.03
C GLU A 26 -2.95 -5.16 -6.41
N ARG A 27 -3.31 -4.12 -7.17
CA ARG A 27 -4.22 -3.05 -6.72
C ARG A 27 -5.60 -3.62 -6.42
N ASN A 28 -6.16 -3.30 -5.25
CA ASN A 28 -7.60 -3.45 -4.99
C ASN A 28 -8.30 -2.08 -5.04
N GLU A 29 -9.63 -2.07 -5.13
CA GLU A 29 -10.44 -0.84 -5.17
C GLU A 29 -10.27 0.04 -3.92
N ASN A 30 -9.92 -0.53 -2.76
CA ASN A 30 -9.67 0.24 -1.53
C ASN A 30 -8.42 1.12 -1.64
N VAL A 31 -7.46 0.79 -2.52
CA VAL A 31 -6.26 1.61 -2.76
C VAL A 31 -6.63 2.96 -3.33
N GLU A 32 -7.59 3.01 -4.25
CA GLU A 32 -7.99 4.26 -4.90
C GLU A 32 -8.69 5.19 -3.89
N ARG A 33 -9.58 4.62 -3.06
CA ARG A 33 -10.19 5.35 -1.93
C ARG A 33 -9.15 5.86 -0.94
N PHE A 34 -8.17 5.03 -0.62
CA PHE A 34 -7.10 5.40 0.29
C PHE A 34 -6.19 6.49 -0.30
N ALA A 35 -5.86 6.38 -1.58
CA ALA A 35 -5.04 7.37 -2.27
C ALA A 35 -5.77 8.73 -2.38
N ASN A 36 -7.09 8.73 -2.63
CA ASN A 36 -7.90 9.95 -2.59
C ASN A 36 -7.90 10.61 -1.21
N LEU A 37 -7.98 9.81 -0.13
CA LEU A 37 -7.85 10.31 1.24
C LEU A 37 -6.47 10.92 1.49
N CYS A 38 -5.41 10.27 1.01
CA CYS A 38 -4.05 10.80 1.12
C CYS A 38 -3.86 12.08 0.30
N ALA A 39 -4.39 12.15 -0.93
CA ALA A 39 -4.36 13.35 -1.77
C ALA A 39 -5.01 14.54 -1.09
N PHE A 40 -6.23 14.35 -0.56
CA PHE A 40 -7.01 15.39 0.11
C PHE A 40 -6.29 15.93 1.35
N ASN A 41 -5.64 15.05 2.11
CA ASN A 41 -4.96 15.40 3.35
C ASN A 41 -3.45 15.68 3.19
N LYS A 42 -2.93 15.71 1.96
CA LYS A 42 -1.49 15.87 1.66
C LYS A 42 -0.61 14.87 2.43
N LEU A 43 -1.05 13.61 2.50
CA LEU A 43 -0.32 12.51 3.14
C LEU A 43 0.42 11.65 2.12
N VAL A 44 1.51 11.02 2.56
CA VAL A 44 2.30 10.08 1.75
C VAL A 44 2.31 8.71 2.42
N ILE A 45 2.19 7.65 1.62
CA ILE A 45 2.14 6.26 2.09
C ILE A 45 3.56 5.77 2.39
N GLY A 46 4.00 5.92 3.65
CA GLY A 46 5.36 5.61 4.09
C GLY A 46 5.85 4.19 3.77
N GLY A 47 4.97 3.19 3.86
CA GLY A 47 5.31 1.77 3.56
C GLY A 47 5.72 1.51 2.11
N THR A 48 5.54 2.49 1.22
CA THR A 48 5.87 2.40 -0.22
C THR A 48 7.08 3.26 -0.60
N ILE A 49 7.53 4.16 0.28
CA ILE A 49 8.63 5.10 0.03
C ILE A 49 9.99 4.42 0.18
N PHE A 50 10.14 3.60 1.22
CA PHE A 50 11.41 2.99 1.55
C PHE A 50 11.50 1.54 1.07
N PRO A 51 12.68 1.10 0.60
CA PRO A 51 12.90 -0.30 0.31
C PRO A 51 12.82 -1.09 1.62
N HIS A 52 11.82 -1.95 1.72
CA HIS A 52 11.66 -2.84 2.87
C HIS A 52 11.72 -4.31 2.46
N LYS A 53 12.26 -5.16 3.34
CA LYS A 53 12.33 -6.60 3.08
C LYS A 53 10.91 -7.15 2.94
N ARG A 54 10.70 -8.04 1.98
CA ARG A 54 9.38 -8.64 1.68
C ARG A 54 8.70 -9.26 2.92
N ILE A 55 9.49 -9.81 3.85
CA ILE A 55 9.02 -10.39 5.12
C ILE A 55 8.37 -9.39 6.07
N HIS A 56 8.60 -8.09 5.88
CA HIS A 56 8.08 -7.03 6.74
C HIS A 56 7.11 -6.10 6.00
N LYS A 57 6.86 -6.33 4.71
CA LYS A 57 5.87 -5.54 3.99
C LYS A 57 4.45 -5.96 4.35
N ALA A 58 4.24 -7.24 4.65
CA ALA A 58 2.96 -7.75 5.13
C ALA A 58 2.92 -7.67 6.65
N THR A 59 1.91 -6.97 7.17
CA THR A 59 1.59 -6.87 8.59
C THR A 59 0.66 -8.00 9.02
N TRP A 60 -0.05 -8.63 8.08
CA TRP A 60 -0.95 -9.74 8.38
C TRP A 60 -0.96 -10.80 7.27
N ILE A 61 -1.01 -12.06 7.68
CA ILE A 61 -1.15 -13.21 6.79
C ILE A 61 -2.35 -14.00 7.31
N SER A 62 -3.29 -14.30 6.42
CA SER A 62 -4.46 -15.12 6.75
C SER A 62 -4.05 -16.55 7.14
N LEU A 63 -4.87 -17.22 7.96
CA LEU A 63 -4.59 -18.58 8.45
C LEU A 63 -4.47 -19.60 7.30
N ASP A 64 -5.20 -19.36 6.21
CA ASP A 64 -5.15 -20.16 4.97
C ASP A 64 -3.96 -19.78 4.05
N HIS A 65 -3.10 -18.85 4.47
CA HIS A 65 -1.92 -18.35 3.76
C HIS A 65 -2.18 -17.77 2.36
N THR A 66 -3.44 -17.55 1.97
CA THR A 66 -3.84 -17.02 0.66
C THR A 66 -3.73 -15.51 0.59
N THR A 67 -3.99 -14.81 1.70
CA THR A 67 -4.08 -13.35 1.75
C THR A 67 -2.96 -12.79 2.62
N LYS A 68 -2.28 -11.77 2.09
CA LYS A 68 -1.27 -11.00 2.78
C LYS A 68 -1.64 -9.52 2.68
N ASN A 69 -1.71 -8.85 3.82
CA ASN A 69 -1.84 -7.40 3.96
C ASN A 69 -0.53 -6.83 4.46
#